data_AF-A0A9Q3P0U7-F1
#
_entry.id   AF-A0A9Q3P0U7-F1
#
_cell.length_a   1.000
_cell.length_b   1.000
_cell.length_c   1.000
_cell.angle_alpha   90.00
_cell.angle_beta   90.00
_cell.angle_gamma   90.00
#
_symmetry.space_group_name_H-M   'P 1'
#
loop_
_entity.id
_entity.type
_entity.pdbx_description
1 polymer ?
#
loop_
_entity_poly.entity_id
_entity_poly.type
_entity_poly.pdbx_seq_one_letter_code
_entity_poly.pdbx_strand_id
1 'polypeptide(L)'
;MLEKGWNTRLPADTLRKDLIDIHPTASTFKIMIAKVKHHEKPSINEAFHYVKQKWDKSQKVPDFKVGDLVLVPTINLNNIKGQKKLKDSYLGPFVIVALHGTNSAQV
;
A
#
# COMPACT_ATOMS: atom_id res chain seq x y z
N MET A 1 -16.56 11.78 32.20
CA MET A 1 -15.74 10.61 31.82
C MET A 1 -15.85 10.44 30.31
N LEU A 2 -14.74 10.60 29.60
CA LEU A 2 -14.69 10.65 28.13
C LEU A 2 -14.57 9.21 27.59
N GLU A 3 -15.60 8.70 26.91
CA GLU A 3 -15.55 7.39 26.24
C GLU A 3 -14.52 7.42 25.11
N LYS A 4 -13.31 6.92 25.41
CA LYS A 4 -12.21 6.78 24.45
C LYS A 4 -12.43 5.55 23.56
N GLY A 5 -12.85 5.81 22.31
CA GLY A 5 -12.16 5.33 21.11
C GLY A 5 -12.30 3.86 20.71
N TRP A 6 -13.09 3.61 19.67
CA TRP A 6 -13.04 2.36 18.90
C TRP A 6 -12.06 2.50 17.73
N ASN A 7 -11.06 1.62 17.65
CA ASN A 7 -10.12 1.56 16.53
C ASN A 7 -10.59 0.53 15.50
N THR A 8 -10.97 0.99 14.30
CA THR A 8 -11.47 0.13 13.20
C THR A 8 -10.40 -0.80 12.62
N ARG A 9 -9.12 -0.62 13.02
CA ARG A 9 -7.98 -1.46 12.64
C ARG A 9 -7.65 -2.56 13.66
N LEU A 10 -8.42 -2.71 14.74
CA LEU A 10 -8.23 -3.81 15.69
C LEU A 10 -8.49 -5.16 14.97
N PRO A 11 -7.55 -6.13 15.05
CA PRO A 11 -7.75 -7.47 14.53
C PRO A 11 -8.99 -8.10 15.17
N ALA A 12 -9.82 -8.81 14.39
CA ALA A 12 -11.06 -9.42 14.90
C ALA A 12 -10.84 -10.36 16.10
N ASP A 13 -9.62 -10.88 16.23
CA ASP A 13 -9.19 -11.83 17.27
C ASP A 13 -8.64 -11.17 18.54
N THR A 14 -8.57 -9.83 18.60
CA THR A 14 -8.05 -9.13 19.80
C THR A 14 -9.01 -9.11 21.00
N LEU A 15 -10.28 -9.47 20.79
CA LEU A 15 -11.22 -9.65 21.89
C LEU A 15 -10.97 -11.04 22.52
N ARG A 16 -10.52 -11.04 23.78
CA ARG A 16 -10.38 -12.27 24.58
C ARG A 16 -11.71 -13.02 24.56
N LYS A 17 -11.68 -14.26 24.09
CA LYS A 17 -12.86 -15.16 24.02
C LYS A 17 -13.40 -15.50 25.41
N ASP A 18 -12.57 -15.31 26.43
CA ASP A 18 -12.85 -15.67 27.83
C ASP A 18 -13.44 -14.51 28.65
N LEU A 19 -13.66 -13.32 28.05
CA LEU A 19 -14.31 -12.21 28.73
C LEU A 19 -15.84 -12.32 28.62
N ILE A 20 -16.42 -12.59 29.77
CA ILE A 20 -17.85 -12.73 30.08
C ILE A 20 -18.58 -11.39 29.87
N ASP A 21 -19.79 -11.48 29.30
CA ASP A 21 -20.78 -10.41 29.07
C ASP A 21 -20.39 -9.28 28.12
N ILE A 22 -20.25 -9.61 26.84
CA ILE A 22 -20.49 -8.61 25.78
C ILE A 22 -21.98 -8.23 25.85
N HIS A 23 -22.27 -7.01 26.30
CA HIS A 23 -23.63 -6.47 26.32
C HIS A 23 -24.35 -6.75 24.98
N PRO A 24 -25.62 -7.19 24.97
CA PRO A 24 -26.30 -7.67 23.77
C PRO A 24 -26.24 -6.67 22.60
N THR A 25 -26.23 -5.36 22.88
CA THR A 25 -26.03 -4.29 21.89
C THR A 25 -24.66 -4.32 21.21
N ALA A 26 -23.57 -4.64 21.93
CA ALA A 26 -22.25 -4.76 21.35
C ALA A 26 -22.12 -6.03 20.50
N SER A 27 -22.79 -7.11 20.90
CA SER A 27 -22.88 -8.35 20.12
C SER A 27 -23.65 -8.15 18.80
N THR A 28 -24.80 -7.48 18.83
CA THR A 28 -25.57 -7.16 17.62
C THR A 28 -24.81 -6.19 16.70
N PHE A 29 -24.13 -5.20 17.26
CA PHE A 29 -23.27 -4.29 16.50
C PHE A 29 -22.11 -5.02 15.81
N LYS A 30 -21.44 -5.96 16.49
CA LYS A 30 -20.37 -6.78 15.89
C LYS A 30 -20.88 -7.58 14.69
N ILE A 31 -22.05 -8.21 14.81
CA ILE A 31 -22.68 -8.95 13.72
C ILE A 31 -23.01 -8.02 12.55
N MET A 32 -23.55 -6.82 12.84
CA MET A 32 -23.85 -5.81 11.84
C MET A 32 -22.60 -5.39 11.07
N ILE A 33 -21.50 -5.07 11.76
CA ILE A 33 -20.23 -4.69 11.12
C ILE A 33 -19.65 -5.86 10.31
N ALA A 34 -19.76 -7.10 10.79
CA ALA A 34 -19.30 -8.26 10.05
C ALA A 34 -20.08 -8.44 8.74
N LYS A 35 -21.40 -8.22 8.75
CA LYS A 35 -22.25 -8.23 7.55
C LYS A 35 -21.86 -7.10 6.60
N VAL A 36 -21.70 -5.87 7.10
CA VAL A 36 -21.28 -4.70 6.30
C VAL A 36 -19.94 -4.97 5.62
N LYS A 37 -18.92 -5.43 6.36
CA LYS A 37 -17.63 -5.80 5.79
C LYS A 37 -17.74 -6.89 4.74
N HIS A 38 -18.60 -7.89 4.94
CA HIS A 38 -18.82 -8.94 3.95
C HIS A 38 -19.41 -8.39 2.64
N HIS A 39 -20.38 -7.47 2.74
CA HIS A 39 -20.99 -6.82 1.58
C HIS A 39 -20.07 -5.80 0.89
N GLU A 40 -19.17 -5.15 1.63
CA GLU A 40 -18.22 -4.16 1.07
C GLU A 40 -17.00 -4.79 0.38
N LYS A 41 -16.60 -6.00 0.79
CA LYS A 41 -15.47 -6.76 0.18
C LYS A 41 -15.46 -6.75 -1.35
N PRO A 42 -16.55 -7.12 -2.06
CA PRO A 42 -16.54 -7.13 -3.52
C PRO A 42 -16.29 -5.74 -4.11
N SER A 43 -16.91 -4.69 -3.56
CA SER A 43 -16.73 -3.31 -4.03
C SER A 43 -15.30 -2.82 -3.85
N ILE A 44 -14.69 -3.11 -2.69
CA ILE A 44 -13.29 -2.78 -2.42
C ILE A 44 -12.35 -3.53 -3.38
N ASN A 45 -12.60 -4.83 -3.60
CA ASN A 45 -11.81 -5.65 -4.51
C ASN A 45 -11.92 -5.17 -5.96
N GLU A 46 -13.11 -4.79 -6.40
CA GLU A 46 -13.34 -4.26 -7.74
C GLU A 46 -12.64 -2.91 -7.94
N ALA A 47 -12.74 -2.00 -6.97
CA ALA A 47 -12.04 -0.73 -6.98
C ALA A 47 -10.51 -0.93 -7.03
N PHE A 48 -9.98 -1.85 -6.23
CA PHE A 48 -8.56 -2.20 -6.25
C PHE A 48 -8.14 -2.76 -7.62
N HIS A 49 -8.92 -3.69 -8.17
CA HIS A 49 -8.63 -4.29 -9.46
C HIS A 49 -8.69 -3.27 -10.61
N TYR A 50 -9.66 -2.36 -10.58
CA TYR A 50 -9.77 -1.26 -11.54
C TYR A 50 -8.53 -0.35 -11.51
N VAL A 51 -8.11 0.08 -10.32
CA VAL A 51 -6.92 0.93 -10.15
C VAL A 51 -5.67 0.20 -10.63
N LYS A 52 -5.53 -1.09 -10.29
CA LYS A 52 -4.40 -1.92 -10.74
C LYS A 52 -4.37 -2.04 -12.27
N GLN A 53 -5.48 -2.42 -12.90
CA GLN A 53 -5.54 -2.53 -14.36
C GLN A 53 -5.27 -1.21 -15.06
N LYS A 54 -5.80 -0.09 -14.53
CA LYS A 54 -5.53 1.24 -15.08
C LYS A 54 -4.06 1.59 -14.99
N TRP A 55 -3.43 1.27 -13.86
CA TRP A 55 -2.00 1.45 -13.65
C TRP A 55 -1.19 0.61 -14.64
N ASP A 56 -1.45 -0.69 -14.69
CA ASP A 56 -0.73 -1.64 -15.56
C ASP A 56 -0.83 -1.25 -17.04
N LYS A 57 -1.99 -0.74 -17.49
CA LYS A 57 -2.17 -0.22 -18.87
C LYS A 57 -1.37 1.05 -19.15
N SER A 58 -1.17 1.90 -18.15
CA SER A 58 -0.46 3.17 -18.31
C SER A 58 1.06 3.01 -18.24
N GLN A 59 1.56 1.90 -17.70
CA GLN A 59 2.99 1.66 -17.57
C GLN A 59 3.57 1.11 -18.87
N LYS A 60 4.59 1.78 -19.40
CA LYS A 60 5.39 1.26 -20.51
C LYS A 60 6.46 0.35 -19.94
N VAL A 61 6.53 -0.89 -20.43
CA VAL A 61 7.60 -1.82 -20.06
C VAL A 61 8.94 -1.25 -20.54
N PRO A 62 9.91 -1.03 -19.65
CA PRO A 62 11.22 -0.56 -20.04
C PRO A 62 12.08 -1.71 -20.59
N ASP A 63 12.86 -1.44 -21.63
CA ASP A 63 13.76 -2.41 -22.28
C ASP A 63 15.18 -2.34 -21.68
N PHE A 64 15.27 -2.58 -20.37
CA PHE A 64 16.54 -2.53 -19.64
C PHE A 64 17.28 -3.87 -19.74
N LYS A 65 18.61 -3.82 -19.88
CA LYS A 65 19.48 -5.00 -19.83
C LYS A 65 20.46 -4.90 -18.66
N VAL A 66 20.85 -6.06 -18.15
CA VAL A 66 21.92 -6.16 -17.15
C VAL A 66 23.21 -5.61 -17.77
N GLY A 67 23.87 -4.70 -17.06
CA GLY A 67 25.03 -3.96 -17.56
C GLY A 67 24.74 -2.57 -18.13
N ASP A 68 23.47 -2.22 -18.38
CA ASP A 68 23.13 -0.88 -18.86
C ASP A 68 23.38 0.19 -17.79
N LEU A 69 23.83 1.36 -18.23
CA LEU A 69 23.99 2.55 -17.40
C LEU A 69 22.68 3.36 -17.40
N VAL A 70 22.08 3.52 -16.23
CA VAL A 70 20.82 4.23 -16.06
C VAL A 70 20.94 5.37 -15.06
N LEU A 71 20.10 6.38 -15.26
CA LEU A 71 19.96 7.54 -14.39
C LEU A 71 18.67 7.40 -13.57
N VAL A 72 18.79 7.58 -12.24
CA VAL A 72 17.65 7.47 -11.33
C VAL A 72 17.09 8.86 -11.04
N PRO A 73 15.80 9.13 -11.33
CA PRO A 73 15.21 10.43 -11.06
C PRO A 73 15.12 10.71 -9.55
N THR A 74 15.53 11.91 -9.13
CA THR A 74 15.52 12.30 -7.71
C THR A 74 14.13 12.66 -7.17
N ILE A 75 13.12 12.71 -8.04
CA ILE A 75 11.76 13.16 -7.74
C ILE A 75 11.12 12.34 -6.60
N ASN A 76 11.43 11.04 -6.52
CA ASN A 76 10.85 10.11 -5.55
C ASN A 76 11.83 9.73 -4.42
N LEU A 77 13.01 10.36 -4.35
CA LEU A 77 14.01 10.07 -3.32
C LEU A 77 13.78 10.95 -2.09
N ASN A 78 12.99 10.44 -1.15
CA ASN A 78 12.66 11.13 0.11
C ASN A 78 13.85 11.28 1.06
N ASN A 79 14.91 10.48 0.87
CA ASN A 79 16.07 10.45 1.76
C ASN A 79 17.09 11.56 1.48
N ILE A 80 16.93 12.31 0.38
CA ILE A 80 17.83 13.40 0.03
C ILE A 80 17.31 14.68 0.67
N LYS A 81 17.97 15.18 1.73
CA LYS A 81 17.64 16.47 2.35
C LYS A 81 18.13 17.62 1.45
N GLY A 82 17.35 18.71 1.35
CA GLY A 82 17.74 19.92 0.60
C GLY A 82 16.59 20.58 -0.17
N GLN A 83 16.81 21.80 -0.66
CA GLN A 83 15.83 22.55 -1.47
C GLN A 83 15.61 21.87 -2.83
N LYS A 84 14.35 21.61 -3.19
CA LYS A 84 13.97 20.90 -4.43
C LYS A 84 14.56 21.50 -5.72
N LYS A 85 14.77 22.82 -5.75
CA LYS A 85 15.31 23.56 -6.90
C LYS A 85 16.82 23.41 -7.11
N LEU A 86 17.55 23.04 -6.06
CA LEU A 86 19.01 22.87 -6.08
C LEU A 86 19.42 21.40 -6.18
N LYS A 87 18.45 20.48 -6.25
CA LYS A 87 18.71 19.07 -6.43
C LYS A 87 18.85 18.76 -7.91
N ASP A 88 19.87 17.98 -8.25
CA ASP A 88 19.98 17.42 -9.59
C ASP A 88 18.73 16.59 -9.89
N SER A 89 18.21 16.71 -11.11
CA SER A 89 17.01 15.98 -11.53
C SER A 89 17.22 14.46 -11.56
N TYR A 90 18.48 14.02 -11.69
CA TYR A 90 18.88 12.63 -11.80
C TYR A 90 20.17 12.35 -11.04
N LEU A 91 20.31 11.12 -10.54
CA LEU A 91 21.53 10.58 -9.97
C LEU A 91 22.09 9.47 -10.87
N GLY A 92 23.41 9.31 -10.85
CA GLY A 92 24.11 8.26 -11.58
C GLY A 92 25.01 8.82 -12.67
N PRO A 93 25.61 7.94 -13.48
CA PRO A 93 25.03 6.67 -13.94
C PRO A 93 25.26 5.48 -12.99
N PHE A 94 24.24 4.62 -12.86
CA PHE A 94 24.31 3.35 -12.15
C PHE A 94 24.23 2.18 -13.13
N VAL A 95 24.92 1.09 -12.82
CA VAL A 95 24.89 -0.14 -13.64
C VAL A 95 23.76 -1.04 -13.15
N ILE A 96 22.92 -1.53 -14.05
CA ILE A 96 21.92 -2.54 -13.70
C ILE A 96 22.60 -3.87 -13.38
N VAL A 97 22.46 -4.33 -12.14
CA VAL A 97 23.04 -5.59 -11.64
C VAL A 97 22.11 -6.77 -11.90
N ALA A 98 20.79 -6.58 -11.75
CA ALA A 98 19.80 -7.65 -11.92
C ALA A 98 18.42 -7.10 -12.34
N LEU A 99 17.66 -7.91 -13.07
CA LEU A 99 16.27 -7.62 -13.43
C LEU A 99 15.33 -8.49 -12.58
N HIS A 100 14.40 -7.84 -11.89
CA HIS A 100 13.39 -8.48 -11.05
C HIS A 100 12.02 -8.36 -11.73
N GLY A 101 11.61 -9.42 -12.44
CA GLY A 101 10.37 -9.39 -13.22
C GLY A 101 10.43 -8.40 -14.39
N THR A 102 9.27 -7.88 -14.79
CA THR A 102 9.14 -7.10 -16.04
C THR A 102 9.50 -5.61 -15.89
N ASN A 103 9.26 -5.02 -14.70
CA ASN A 103 9.36 -3.56 -14.50
C ASN A 103 10.22 -3.16 -13.30
N SER A 104 10.97 -4.10 -12.70
CA SER A 104 11.87 -3.80 -11.59
C SER A 104 13.29 -4.19 -11.96
N ALA A 105 14.22 -3.29 -11.66
CA ALA A 105 15.65 -3.49 -11.87
C ALA A 105 16.38 -3.08 -10.59
N GLN A 106 17.41 -3.84 -10.28
CA GLN A 106 18.36 -3.54 -9.22
C GLN A 106 19.57 -2.86 -9.84
N VAL A 107 19.83 -1.64 -9.37
CA VAL A 107 20.97 -0.78 -9.69
C VAL A 107 21.89 -0.64 -8.49
#